data_AF-A0AA92IZS9-F1
#
_entry.id   AF-A0AA92IZS9-F1
#
_cell.length_a   1.000
_cell.length_b   1.000
_cell.length_c   1.000
_cell.angle_alpha   90.00
_cell.angle_beta   90.00
_cell.angle_gamma   90.00
#
_symmetry.space_group_name_H-M   'P 1'
#
loop_
_entity.id
_entity.type
_entity.pdbx_description
1 polymer ?
#
loop_
_entity_poly.entity_id
_entity_poly.type
_entity_poly.pdbx_seq_one_letter_code
_entity_poly.pdbx_strand_id
1 'polypeptide(L)'
;MLDLTQPNVNVTLKNLSLNDVLDMTETGTTHTLTILGDSADKVTVDSSLTKTSSTEISNGHTFDIYTNANATDPTVIVKIEQTIQHS
;
A
#
# COMPACT_ATOMS: atom_id res chain seq x y z
N MET A 1 10.69 1.89 -10.16
CA MET A 1 10.05 0.60 -10.45
C MET A 1 10.83 -0.48 -9.73
N LEU A 2 10.20 -1.17 -8.78
CA LEU A 2 10.78 -2.31 -8.07
C LEU A 2 10.34 -3.59 -8.77
N ASP A 3 11.27 -4.33 -9.36
CA ASP A 3 11.01 -5.56 -10.11
C ASP A 3 11.63 -6.77 -9.39
N LEU A 4 10.78 -7.70 -8.98
CA LEU A 4 11.15 -8.91 -8.22
C LEU A 4 10.99 -10.18 -9.06
N THR A 5 10.81 -10.06 -10.38
CA THR A 5 10.54 -11.19 -11.26
C THR A 5 11.81 -11.98 -11.59
N GLN A 6 12.35 -12.70 -10.61
CA GLN A 6 13.47 -13.62 -10.81
C GLN A 6 13.03 -15.09 -10.67
N PRO A 7 13.11 -15.90 -11.74
CA PRO A 7 12.75 -17.30 -11.67
C PRO A 7 13.69 -18.07 -10.73
N ASN A 8 13.11 -18.91 -9.87
CA ASN A 8 13.80 -19.78 -8.92
C ASN A 8 14.63 -19.05 -7.84
N VAL A 9 14.30 -17.79 -7.54
CA VAL A 9 14.95 -17.01 -6.47
C VAL A 9 13.91 -16.57 -5.45
N ASN A 10 14.12 -16.91 -4.17
CA ASN A 10 13.37 -16.33 -3.07
C ASN A 10 13.94 -14.94 -2.77
N VAL A 11 13.28 -13.89 -3.25
CA VAL A 11 13.66 -12.52 -2.95
C VAL A 11 13.03 -12.10 -1.62
N THR A 12 13.87 -11.77 -0.64
CA THR A 12 13.41 -11.20 0.64
C THR A 12 13.83 -9.74 0.70
N LEU A 13 12.85 -8.84 0.75
CA LEU A 13 13.07 -7.42 0.97
C LEU A 13 13.01 -7.12 2.47
N LYS A 14 13.94 -6.31 2.96
CA LYS A 14 14.01 -5.90 4.37
C LYS A 14 14.12 -4.38 4.44
N ASN A 15 13.44 -3.79 5.43
CA ASN A 15 13.51 -2.36 5.71
C ASN A 15 13.11 -1.45 4.55
N LEU A 16 12.13 -1.87 3.73
CA LEU A 16 11.53 -0.97 2.75
C LEU A 16 10.87 0.20 3.48
N SER A 17 11.19 1.41 3.05
CA SER A 17 10.44 2.62 3.37
C SER A 17 9.43 2.92 2.27
N LEU A 18 8.42 3.75 2.56
CA LEU A 18 7.49 4.24 1.54
C LEU A 18 8.22 4.95 0.38
N ASN A 19 9.33 5.64 0.65
CA ASN A 19 10.16 6.28 -0.37
C ASN A 19 10.84 5.30 -1.33
N ASP A 20 11.04 4.04 -0.91
CA ASP A 20 11.64 3.00 -1.76
C ASP A 20 10.63 2.41 -2.77
N VAL A 21 9.33 2.65 -2.53
CA VAL A 21 8.21 2.06 -3.30
C VAL A 21 7.42 3.13 -4.07
N LEU A 22 7.29 4.32 -3.50
CA LEU A 22 6.62 5.49 -4.08
C LEU A 22 7.63 6.63 -4.26
N ASP A 23 7.58 7.33 -5.40
CA ASP A 23 8.33 8.57 -5.57
C ASP A 23 7.69 9.72 -4.77
N MET A 24 8.09 9.82 -3.51
CA MET A 24 7.60 10.81 -2.55
C MET A 24 8.29 12.18 -2.71
N THR A 25 9.15 12.38 -3.72
CA THR A 25 9.93 13.62 -3.87
C THR A 25 9.12 14.80 -4.40
N GLU A 26 7.96 14.52 -5.00
CA GLU A 26 7.04 15.55 -5.48
C GLU A 26 6.16 16.07 -4.33
N THR A 27 6.37 17.33 -3.97
CA THR A 27 5.61 18.01 -2.92
C THR A 27 4.26 18.49 -3.45
N GLY A 28 3.17 18.22 -2.72
CA GLY A 28 1.82 18.71 -3.07
C GLY A 28 1.01 17.77 -3.96
N THR A 29 1.52 16.58 -4.26
CA THR A 29 0.81 15.51 -4.98
C THR A 29 0.37 14.39 -4.04
N THR A 30 -0.74 13.72 -4.36
CA THR A 30 -1.15 12.51 -3.65
C THR A 30 -0.30 11.33 -4.12
N HIS A 31 0.36 10.68 -3.18
CA HIS A 31 1.16 9.48 -3.38
C HIS A 31 0.33 8.25 -3.05
N THR A 32 0.04 7.41 -4.04
CA THR A 32 -0.83 6.23 -3.87
C THR A 32 -0.05 4.93 -4.05
N LEU A 33 -0.05 4.07 -3.02
CA LEU A 33 0.33 2.67 -3.13
C LEU A 33 -0.93 1.80 -3.25
N THR A 34 -1.02 0.99 -4.30
CA THR A 34 -2.08 -0.01 -4.45
C THR A 34 -1.50 -1.40 -4.25
N ILE A 35 -2.10 -2.17 -3.35
CA ILE A 35 -1.73 -3.56 -3.05
C ILE A 35 -2.86 -4.47 -3.54
N LEU A 36 -2.52 -5.30 -4.53
CA LEU A 36 -3.39 -6.32 -5.12
C LEU A 36 -2.96 -7.71 -4.64
N GLY A 37 -3.92 -8.63 -4.53
CA GLY A 37 -3.66 -9.97 -4.03
C GLY A 37 -4.94 -10.77 -3.81
N ASP A 38 -4.80 -11.95 -3.21
CA ASP A 38 -5.93 -12.83 -2.92
C ASP A 38 -6.01 -13.22 -1.44
N SER A 39 -6.92 -14.14 -1.12
CA SER A 39 -7.20 -14.53 0.27
C SER A 39 -6.10 -15.35 0.95
N ALA A 40 -5.09 -15.82 0.20
CA ALA A 40 -3.90 -16.45 0.76
C ALA A 40 -2.84 -15.42 1.21
N ASP A 41 -2.95 -14.17 0.75
CA ASP A 41 -2.01 -13.11 1.08
C ASP A 41 -2.33 -12.44 2.43
N LYS A 42 -1.28 -11.89 3.05
CA LYS A 42 -1.38 -11.14 4.30
C LYS A 42 -0.57 -9.85 4.26
N VAL A 43 -1.21 -8.76 4.64
CA VAL A 43 -0.55 -7.46 4.88
C VAL A 43 -0.74 -7.08 6.35
N THR A 44 0.32 -6.60 7.00
CA THR A 44 0.22 -6.01 8.34
C THR A 44 0.51 -4.53 8.23
N VAL A 45 -0.43 -3.72 8.66
CA VAL A 45 -0.36 -2.27 8.62
C VAL A 45 0.14 -1.78 9.98
N ASP A 46 1.16 -0.93 9.98
CA ASP A 46 1.65 -0.35 11.22
C ASP A 46 0.82 0.85 11.68
N SER A 47 1.07 1.34 12.90
CA SER A 47 0.32 2.43 13.52
C SER A 47 0.50 3.81 12.86
N SER A 48 1.40 3.96 11.89
CA SER A 48 1.56 5.19 11.10
C SER A 48 0.50 5.35 10.02
N LEU A 49 -0.29 4.30 9.73
CA LEU A 49 -1.42 4.34 8.82
C LEU A 49 -2.73 4.11 9.59
N THR A 50 -3.77 4.83 9.18
CA THR A 50 -5.13 4.68 9.73
C THR A 50 -6.08 4.24 8.63
N LYS A 51 -6.80 3.14 8.87
CA LYS A 51 -7.89 2.71 7.98
C LYS A 51 -9.02 3.74 8.03
N THR A 52 -9.43 4.21 6.87
CA THR A 52 -10.59 5.10 6.74
C THR A 52 -11.89 4.29 6.70
N SER A 53 -13.04 4.97 6.80
CA SER A 53 -14.34 4.34 6.56
C SER A 53 -14.68 4.19 5.08
N SER A 54 -13.82 4.67 4.18
CA SER A 54 -14.05 4.69 2.74
C SER A 54 -13.49 3.44 2.07
N THR A 55 -14.19 3.02 1.03
CA THR A 55 -13.73 1.99 0.10
C THR A 55 -13.66 2.57 -1.30
N GLU A 56 -12.80 2.01 -2.14
CA GLU A 56 -12.71 2.38 -3.56
C GLU A 56 -12.94 1.14 -4.43
N ILE A 57 -13.67 1.31 -5.52
CA ILE A 57 -13.82 0.27 -6.55
C ILE A 57 -13.14 0.78 -7.81
N SER A 58 -12.15 0.04 -8.32
CA SER A 58 -11.43 0.39 -9.53
C SER A 58 -10.99 -0.87 -10.28
N ASN A 59 -11.22 -0.90 -11.60
CA ASN A 59 -10.86 -2.01 -12.49
C ASN A 59 -11.34 -3.41 -12.01
N GLY A 60 -12.49 -3.47 -11.32
CA GLY A 60 -13.06 -4.73 -10.82
C GLY A 60 -12.52 -5.18 -9.46
N HIS A 61 -11.66 -4.40 -8.82
CA HIS A 61 -11.16 -4.64 -7.47
C HIS A 61 -11.81 -3.69 -6.46
N THR A 62 -11.99 -4.17 -5.22
CA THR A 62 -12.52 -3.37 -4.11
C THR A 62 -11.43 -3.22 -3.05
N PHE A 63 -11.18 -1.98 -2.65
CA PHE A 63 -10.09 -1.62 -1.75
C PHE A 63 -10.57 -1.01 -0.45
N ASP A 64 -9.89 -1.37 0.63
CA ASP A 64 -9.87 -0.61 1.87
C ASP A 64 -8.80 0.48 1.79
N ILE A 65 -9.15 1.68 2.25
CA ILE A 65 -8.31 2.87 2.10
C ILE A 65 -7.67 3.23 3.43
N TYR A 66 -6.36 3.42 3.41
CA TYR A 66 -5.53 3.86 4.52
C TYR A 66 -4.87 5.19 4.18
N THR A 67 -4.76 6.06 5.18
CA THR A 67 -4.03 7.33 5.07
C THR A 67 -2.99 7.44 6.18
N ASN A 68 -2.05 8.35 6.02
CA ASN A 68 -1.12 8.71 7.11
C ASN A 68 -1.92 9.07 8.38
N ALA A 69 -1.56 8.46 9.50
CA ALA A 69 -2.14 8.74 10.81
C ALA A 69 -1.80 10.17 11.29
N ASN A 70 -0.70 10.74 10.78
CA ASN A 70 -0.41 12.14 10.95
C ASN A 70 -1.26 12.98 9.99
N ALA A 71 -2.31 13.60 10.53
CA ALA A 71 -3.25 14.43 9.78
C ALA A 71 -2.61 15.65 9.08
N THR A 72 -1.37 16.01 9.40
CA THR A 72 -0.66 17.10 8.70
C THR A 72 -0.14 16.71 7.32
N ASP A 73 -0.17 15.42 6.97
CA ASP A 73 0.25 14.93 5.66
C ASP A 73 -0.70 13.84 5.11
N PRO A 74 -1.90 14.22 4.67
CA PRO A 74 -2.88 13.29 4.09
C PRO A 74 -2.50 12.87 2.66
N THR A 75 -1.30 13.22 2.17
CA THR A 75 -0.93 12.99 0.76
C THR A 75 -0.61 11.52 0.48
N VAL A 76 -0.33 10.71 1.51
CA VAL A 76 -0.10 9.27 1.38
C VAL A 76 -1.43 8.51 1.47
N ILE A 77 -1.77 7.80 0.40
CA ILE A 77 -2.89 6.87 0.33
C ILE A 77 -2.35 5.46 0.09
N VAL A 78 -2.78 4.50 0.92
CA VAL A 78 -2.54 3.08 0.68
C VAL A 78 -3.88 2.39 0.45
N LYS A 79 -4.01 1.70 -0.68
CA LYS A 79 -5.20 0.92 -1.06
C LYS A 79 -4.86 -0.55 -0.93
N ILE A 80 -5.57 -1.27 -0.08
CA ILE A 80 -5.38 -2.72 0.11
C ILE A 80 -6.63 -3.44 -0.37
N GLU A 81 -6.47 -4.38 -1.29
CA GLU A 81 -7.59 -5.16 -1.80
C GLU A 81 -8.28 -5.96 -0.67
N GLN A 82 -9.61 -5.91 -0.61
CA GLN A 82 -10.39 -6.50 0.49
C GLN A 82 -10.29 -8.03 0.57
N THR A 83 -9.88 -8.69 -0.51
CA THR A 83 -9.63 -10.13 -0.55
C THR A 83 -8.44 -10.53 0.32
N ILE A 84 -7.46 -9.64 0.49
CA ILE A 84 -6.25 -9.85 1.28
C ILE A 84 -6.59 -9.78 2.78
N GLN A 85 -6.02 -10.68 3.58
CA GLN A 85 -6.10 -10.58 5.03
C GLN A 85 -5.25 -9.40 5.51
N HIS A 86 -5.87 -8.35 6.04
CA HIS A 86 -5.16 -7.16 6.47
C HIS A 86 -5.68 -6.62 7.80
N SER A 87 -4.74 -6.10 8.60
CA SER A 87 -4.97 -5.54 9.93
C SER A 87 -3.99 -4.41 10.19
#